data_AF-A0A7G8WCZ2-F1
#
_entry.id   AF-A0A7G8WCZ2-F1
#
_cell.length_a   1.000
_cell.length_b   1.000
_cell.length_c   1.000
_cell.angle_alpha   90.00
_cell.angle_beta   90.00
_cell.angle_gamma   90.00
#
_symmetry.space_group_name_H-M   'P 1'
#
loop_
_entity.id
_entity.type
_entity.pdbx_description
1 polymer ?
#
loop_
_entity_poly.entity_id
_entity_poly.type
_entity_poly.pdbx_seq_one_letter_code
_entity_poly.pdbx_strand_id
1 'polypeptide(L)'
;MEKTIQILIYIHAAFGGFALLAGLVSIVAKKGKNIHRKSGLIFFYSMILSGIIAMIVAVLPNHESPFLFAVGIFSLYFVLTGNRALNFKRKNPDLKIDKLISIIMIITGVLMISLPIILTKNINIILVVFAIVGIIFSMRDLILFKNAERLRKGWLKLHLGKMLGGYISATTAFVVVNDFFPSFYGWFIPGIIGGFIIAYWLRKMNKKTVANTVYN
;
A
#
# COMPACT_ATOMS: atom_id res chain seq x y z
N MET A 1 12.32 19.28 -21.78
CA MET A 1 11.78 18.76 -20.51
C MET A 1 10.84 17.58 -20.76
N GLU A 2 9.93 17.71 -21.72
CA GLU A 2 8.94 16.68 -22.09
C GLU A 2 9.51 15.27 -22.32
N LYS A 3 10.56 15.15 -23.14
CA LYS A 3 11.24 13.86 -23.38
C LYS A 3 11.73 13.18 -22.09
N THR A 4 12.19 13.96 -21.12
CA THR A 4 12.63 13.44 -19.81
C THR A 4 11.43 12.92 -19.01
N ILE A 5 10.31 13.63 -19.02
CA ILE A 5 9.07 13.21 -18.35
C ILE A 5 8.56 11.90 -18.95
N GLN A 6 8.56 11.79 -20.28
CA GLN A 6 8.14 10.57 -20.98
C GLN A 6 9.03 9.37 -20.60
N ILE A 7 10.35 9.57 -20.50
CA ILE A 7 11.27 8.54 -20.02
C ILE A 7 10.93 8.12 -18.59
N LEU A 8 10.64 9.07 -17.70
CA LEU A 8 10.22 8.76 -16.32
C LEU A 8 8.91 7.95 -16.28
N ILE A 9 7.93 8.29 -17.13
CA ILE A 9 6.67 7.54 -17.25
C ILE A 9 6.93 6.09 -17.69
N TYR A 10 7.82 5.87 -18.67
CA TYR A 10 8.18 4.50 -19.07
C TYR A 10 8.91 3.73 -17.98
N ILE A 11 9.82 4.38 -17.24
CA ILE A 11 10.50 3.75 -16.11
C ILE A 11 9.49 3.41 -15.01
N HIS A 12 8.56 4.32 -14.70
CA HIS A 12 7.46 4.07 -13.75
C HIS A 12 6.64 2.85 -14.14
N ALA A 13 6.20 2.77 -15.41
CA ALA A 13 5.41 1.67 -15.94
C ALA A 13 6.17 0.34 -15.90
N ALA A 14 7.45 0.33 -16.27
CA ALA A 14 8.30 -0.86 -16.22
C ALA A 14 8.45 -1.39 -14.78
N PHE A 15 8.77 -0.53 -13.82
CA PHE A 15 8.83 -0.93 -12.41
C PHE A 15 7.45 -1.33 -11.86
N GLY A 16 6.37 -0.69 -12.29
CA GLY A 16 5.00 -1.09 -11.97
C GLY A 16 4.69 -2.52 -12.45
N GLY A 17 5.07 -2.86 -13.67
CA GLY A 17 4.96 -4.21 -14.22
C GLY A 17 5.76 -5.24 -13.42
N PHE A 18 7.03 -4.94 -13.10
CA PHE A 18 7.85 -5.82 -12.25
C PHE A 18 7.25 -6.02 -10.86
N ALA A 19 6.69 -4.97 -10.27
CA ALA A 19 6.00 -5.06 -8.99
C ALA A 19 4.79 -6.01 -9.08
N LEU A 20 3.93 -5.88 -10.09
CA LEU A 20 2.75 -6.74 -10.24
C LEU A 20 3.10 -8.21 -10.41
N LEU A 21 4.10 -8.53 -11.23
CA LEU A 21 4.56 -9.90 -11.44
C LEU A 21 5.21 -10.47 -10.18
N ALA A 22 6.15 -9.75 -9.57
CA ALA A 22 6.83 -10.20 -8.37
C ALA A 22 5.88 -10.32 -7.17
N GLY A 23 4.91 -9.42 -7.04
CA GLY A 23 3.88 -9.46 -6.02
C GLY A 23 2.98 -10.70 -6.19
N LEU A 24 2.55 -11.01 -7.42
CA LEU A 24 1.79 -12.22 -7.71
C LEU A 24 2.56 -13.49 -7.33
N VAL A 25 3.83 -13.58 -7.75
CA VAL A 25 4.72 -14.69 -7.39
C VAL A 25 4.84 -14.82 -5.87
N SER A 26 4.99 -13.70 -5.15
CA SER A 26 5.09 -13.71 -3.69
C SER A 26 3.80 -14.18 -3.01
N ILE A 27 2.64 -13.81 -3.56
CA ILE A 27 1.31 -14.19 -3.06
C ILE A 27 1.06 -15.68 -3.24
N VAL A 28 1.43 -16.28 -4.38
CA VAL A 28 1.22 -17.71 -4.64
C VAL A 28 2.27 -18.59 -3.95
N ALA A 29 3.52 -18.12 -3.87
CA ALA A 29 4.63 -18.88 -3.29
C ALA A 29 4.37 -19.30 -1.84
N LYS A 30 5.10 -20.35 -1.41
CA LYS A 30 5.06 -20.82 -0.02
C LYS A 30 5.61 -19.75 0.94
N LYS A 31 4.78 -19.34 1.89
CA LYS A 31 5.00 -18.18 2.76
C LYS A 31 6.25 -18.45 3.62
N GLY A 32 7.15 -17.47 3.69
CA GLY A 32 8.40 -17.57 4.44
C GLY A 32 9.54 -18.36 3.77
N LYS A 33 9.34 -19.00 2.61
CA LYS A 33 10.42 -19.64 1.82
C LYS A 33 11.13 -18.63 0.90
N ASN A 34 12.25 -19.05 0.31
CA ASN A 34 13.12 -18.18 -0.50
C ASN A 34 12.39 -17.50 -1.65
N ILE A 35 11.52 -18.21 -2.38
CA ILE A 35 10.76 -17.63 -3.50
C ILE A 35 9.88 -16.48 -3.01
N HIS A 36 9.08 -16.68 -1.96
CA HIS A 36 8.23 -15.64 -1.37
C HIS A 36 9.05 -14.43 -0.88
N ARG A 37 10.18 -14.68 -0.20
CA ARG A 37 11.05 -13.61 0.33
C ARG A 37 11.69 -12.79 -0.79
N LYS A 38 12.30 -13.44 -1.79
CA LYS A 38 12.96 -12.77 -2.91
C LYS A 38 11.97 -11.99 -3.77
N SER A 39 10.87 -12.63 -4.18
CA SER A 39 9.82 -11.96 -4.96
C SER A 39 9.14 -10.84 -4.17
N GLY A 40 8.93 -11.00 -2.86
CA GLY A 40 8.40 -9.95 -1.99
C GLY A 40 9.32 -8.73 -1.88
N LEU A 41 10.64 -8.93 -1.87
CA LEU A 41 11.62 -7.84 -1.91
C LEU A 41 11.65 -7.14 -3.28
N ILE A 42 11.59 -7.90 -4.38
CA ILE A 42 11.48 -7.32 -5.73
C ILE A 42 10.22 -6.46 -5.81
N PHE A 43 9.07 -6.99 -5.39
CA PHE A 43 7.83 -6.23 -5.30
C PHE A 43 8.00 -4.94 -4.48
N PHE A 44 8.60 -5.02 -3.30
CA PHE A 44 8.84 -3.87 -2.43
C PHE A 44 9.67 -2.78 -3.14
N TYR A 45 10.86 -3.11 -3.65
CA TYR A 45 11.73 -2.11 -4.27
C TYR A 45 11.17 -1.56 -5.57
N SER A 46 10.57 -2.42 -6.42
CA SER A 46 9.90 -1.98 -7.65
C SER A 46 8.74 -1.04 -7.36
N MET A 47 7.91 -1.31 -6.34
CA MET A 47 6.84 -0.40 -5.94
C MET A 47 7.34 0.94 -5.40
N ILE A 48 8.42 0.93 -4.60
CA ILE A 48 9.01 2.16 -4.06
C ILE A 48 9.50 3.05 -5.20
N LEU A 49 10.28 2.48 -6.13
CA LEU A 49 10.80 3.21 -7.29
C LEU A 49 9.67 3.72 -8.18
N SER A 50 8.72 2.85 -8.54
CA SER A 50 7.56 3.22 -9.35
C SER A 50 6.75 4.35 -8.70
N GLY A 51 6.43 4.23 -7.40
CA GLY A 51 5.65 5.23 -6.66
C GLY A 51 6.36 6.58 -6.54
N ILE A 52 7.67 6.59 -6.26
CA ILE A 52 8.46 7.83 -6.20
C ILE A 52 8.49 8.52 -7.56
N ILE A 53 8.69 7.78 -8.65
CA ILE A 53 8.71 8.35 -9.99
C ILE A 53 7.33 8.93 -10.35
N ALA A 54 6.24 8.23 -10.04
CA ALA A 54 4.89 8.76 -10.27
C ALA A 54 4.66 10.07 -9.50
N MET A 55 5.09 10.15 -8.24
CA MET A 55 4.97 11.37 -7.44
C MET A 55 5.83 12.51 -8.00
N ILE A 56 7.03 12.23 -8.50
CA ILE A 56 7.87 13.23 -9.17
C ILE A 56 7.16 13.75 -10.43
N VAL A 57 6.69 12.85 -11.31
CA VAL A 57 5.99 13.24 -12.54
C VAL A 57 4.75 14.09 -12.23
N ALA A 58 4.00 13.73 -11.18
CA ALA A 58 2.77 14.43 -10.76
C ALA A 58 2.98 15.87 -10.24
N VAL A 59 4.22 16.35 -10.14
CA VAL A 59 4.53 17.74 -9.77
C VAL A 59 5.35 18.47 -10.84
N LEU A 60 5.62 17.85 -11.98
CA LEU A 60 6.35 18.47 -13.09
C LEU A 60 5.39 19.29 -13.98
N PRO A 61 5.90 20.33 -14.67
CA PRO A 61 5.10 21.18 -15.54
C PRO A 61 4.30 20.39 -16.59
N ASN A 62 3.04 20.76 -16.78
CA ASN A 62 2.06 20.14 -17.69
C ASN A 62 1.64 18.71 -17.34
N HIS A 63 2.07 18.18 -16.19
CA HIS A 63 1.74 16.83 -15.68
C HIS A 63 1.25 16.87 -14.23
N GLU A 64 0.96 18.07 -13.71
CA GLU A 64 0.58 18.27 -12.33
C GLU A 64 -0.72 17.53 -12.00
N SER A 65 -0.66 16.66 -10.99
CA SER A 65 -1.81 15.90 -10.54
C SER A 65 -1.76 15.67 -9.05
N PRO A 66 -2.40 16.54 -8.25
CA PRO A 66 -2.54 16.34 -6.80
C PRO A 66 -3.20 14.99 -6.47
N PHE A 67 -4.09 14.52 -7.35
CA PHE A 67 -4.73 13.23 -7.28
C PHE A 67 -3.70 12.08 -7.33
N LEU A 68 -2.86 12.02 -8.38
CA LEU A 68 -1.87 10.96 -8.53
C LEU A 68 -0.77 11.04 -7.48
N PHE A 69 -0.38 12.25 -7.08
CA PHE A 69 0.58 12.46 -5.98
C PHE A 69 0.07 11.84 -4.67
N ALA A 70 -1.18 12.11 -4.31
CA ALA A 70 -1.78 11.56 -3.08
C ALA A 70 -1.96 10.04 -3.14
N VAL A 71 -2.37 9.48 -4.28
CA VAL A 71 -2.46 8.03 -4.50
C VAL A 71 -1.07 7.37 -4.44
N GLY A 72 -0.02 8.07 -4.88
CA GLY A 72 1.37 7.66 -4.70
C GLY A 72 1.73 7.50 -3.22
N ILE A 73 1.47 8.51 -2.38
CA ILE A 73 1.69 8.43 -0.93
C ILE A 73 0.90 7.28 -0.31
N PHE A 74 -0.36 7.12 -0.68
CA PHE A 74 -1.22 6.04 -0.19
C PHE A 74 -0.62 4.65 -0.51
N SER A 75 -0.13 4.46 -1.73
CA SER A 75 0.52 3.22 -2.14
C SER A 75 1.83 2.95 -1.40
N LEU A 76 2.67 3.99 -1.25
CA LEU A 76 3.92 3.91 -0.51
C LEU A 76 3.69 3.64 0.98
N TYR A 77 2.66 4.22 1.60
CA TYR A 77 2.28 3.95 2.98
C TYR A 77 2.10 2.44 3.23
N PHE A 78 1.34 1.75 2.38
CA PHE A 78 1.09 0.31 2.53
C PHE A 78 2.36 -0.52 2.35
N VAL A 79 3.14 -0.26 1.31
CA VAL A 79 4.35 -1.05 1.01
C VAL A 79 5.45 -0.81 2.06
N LEU A 80 5.68 0.44 2.46
CA LEU A 80 6.65 0.80 3.50
C LEU A 80 6.28 0.19 4.84
N THR A 81 5.05 0.43 5.32
CA THR A 81 4.65 -0.06 6.64
C THR A 81 4.43 -1.58 6.65
N GLY A 82 4.09 -2.18 5.51
CA GLY A 82 4.03 -3.63 5.35
C GLY A 82 5.40 -4.30 5.45
N ASN A 83 6.44 -3.74 4.82
CA ASN A 83 7.80 -4.25 4.96
C ASN A 83 8.34 -4.00 6.38
N ARG A 84 8.13 -2.79 6.93
CA ARG A 84 8.59 -2.44 8.29
C ARG A 84 7.93 -3.27 9.38
N ALA A 85 6.73 -3.82 9.15
CA ALA A 85 6.10 -4.75 10.08
C ALA A 85 6.97 -5.97 10.42
N LEU A 86 7.90 -6.37 9.56
CA LEU A 86 8.87 -7.44 9.84
C LEU A 86 9.83 -7.12 10.99
N ASN A 87 10.06 -5.83 11.29
CA ASN A 87 10.91 -5.39 12.38
C ASN A 87 10.22 -5.50 13.74
N PHE A 88 8.89 -5.49 13.77
CA PHE A 88 8.11 -5.52 15.01
C PHE A 88 8.15 -6.87 15.73
N LYS A 89 8.72 -7.91 15.12
CA LYS A 89 9.04 -9.16 15.82
C LYS A 89 10.11 -8.99 16.90
N ARG A 90 10.92 -7.92 16.81
CA ARG A 90 11.99 -7.60 17.77
C ARG A 90 11.38 -7.01 19.06
N LYS A 91 12.09 -7.13 20.19
CA LYS A 91 11.61 -6.65 21.50
C LYS A 91 11.45 -5.12 21.54
N ASN A 92 12.43 -4.39 21.00
CA ASN A 92 12.48 -2.92 20.99
C ASN A 92 12.67 -2.39 19.56
N PRO A 93 11.62 -2.37 18.71
CA PRO A 93 11.73 -1.78 17.38
C PRO A 93 11.82 -0.24 17.47
N ASP A 94 12.63 0.39 16.61
CA ASP A 94 12.57 1.84 16.41
C ASP A 94 11.34 2.20 15.56
N LEU A 95 10.46 3.03 16.13
CA LEU A 95 9.17 3.42 15.55
C LEU A 95 9.16 4.86 15.01
N LYS A 96 10.28 5.59 15.03
CA LYS A 96 10.32 7.00 14.58
C LYS A 96 9.83 7.14 13.13
N ILE A 97 10.39 6.32 12.24
CA ILE A 97 10.03 6.29 10.81
C ILE A 97 8.58 5.82 10.63
N ASP A 98 8.14 4.81 11.39
CA ASP A 98 6.77 4.28 11.30
C ASP A 98 5.71 5.32 11.69
N LYS A 99 6.00 6.12 12.73
CA LYS A 99 5.16 7.25 13.13
C LYS A 99 5.13 8.34 12.06
N LEU A 100 6.29 8.69 11.50
CA LEU A 100 6.38 9.70 10.43
C LEU A 100 5.54 9.30 9.21
N ILE A 101 5.68 8.05 8.73
CA ILE A 101 4.90 7.53 7.60
C ILE A 101 3.39 7.60 7.89
N SER A 102 2.98 7.27 9.12
CA SER A 102 1.57 7.33 9.53
C SER A 102 1.04 8.75 9.59
N ILE A 103 1.82 9.71 10.11
CA ILE A 103 1.44 11.13 10.17
C ILE A 103 1.31 11.71 8.75
N ILE A 104 2.27 11.42 7.86
CA ILE A 104 2.20 11.83 6.45
C ILE A 104 0.90 11.31 5.82
N MET A 105 0.55 10.04 6.02
CA MET A 105 -0.68 9.47 5.48
C MET A 105 -1.95 10.13 6.04
N ILE A 106 -1.99 10.49 7.33
CA ILE A 106 -3.13 11.24 7.91
C ILE A 106 -3.27 12.61 7.24
N ILE A 107 -2.17 13.36 7.15
CA ILE A 107 -2.16 14.68 6.51
C ILE A 107 -2.61 14.56 5.06
N THR A 108 -2.06 13.62 4.30
CA THR A 108 -2.48 13.35 2.92
C THR A 108 -3.95 12.97 2.85
N GLY A 109 -4.47 12.14 3.75
CA GLY A 109 -5.90 11.79 3.78
C GLY A 109 -6.80 13.00 4.01
N VAL A 110 -6.42 13.91 4.92
CA VAL A 110 -7.16 15.17 5.11
C VAL A 110 -7.15 16.01 3.83
N LEU A 111 -5.99 16.13 3.18
CA LEU A 111 -5.83 16.88 1.92
C LEU A 111 -6.59 16.24 0.75
N MET A 112 -6.67 14.90 0.68
CA MET A 112 -7.45 14.16 -0.32
C MET A 112 -8.94 14.51 -0.25
N ILE A 113 -9.47 14.85 0.94
CA ILE A 113 -10.86 15.28 1.12
C ILE A 113 -10.98 16.79 0.87
N SER A 114 -10.12 17.61 1.50
CA SER A 114 -10.30 19.06 1.52
C SER A 114 -9.93 19.75 0.21
N LEU A 115 -8.84 19.36 -0.46
CA LEU A 115 -8.34 20.07 -1.65
C LEU A 115 -9.33 20.03 -2.83
N PRO A 116 -9.93 18.88 -3.22
CA PRO A 116 -10.92 18.88 -4.29
C PRO A 116 -12.12 19.79 -3.98
N ILE A 117 -12.61 19.76 -2.74
CA ILE A 117 -13.74 20.60 -2.31
C ILE A 117 -13.38 22.09 -2.39
N ILE A 118 -12.18 22.46 -1.96
CA ILE A 118 -11.74 23.87 -1.97
C ILE A 118 -11.53 24.37 -3.40
N LEU A 119 -10.81 23.60 -4.21
CA LEU A 119 -10.33 24.00 -5.54
C LEU A 119 -11.40 23.88 -6.62
N THR A 120 -12.23 22.84 -6.59
CA THR A 120 -13.20 22.53 -7.66
C THR A 120 -14.65 22.58 -7.22
N LYS A 121 -14.92 22.81 -5.93
CA LYS A 121 -16.26 22.77 -5.30
C LYS A 121 -16.97 21.42 -5.45
N ASN A 122 -16.24 20.38 -5.81
CA ASN A 122 -16.79 19.03 -6.04
C ASN A 122 -16.12 18.00 -5.12
N ILE A 123 -16.89 16.99 -4.75
CA ILE A 123 -16.38 15.84 -3.99
C ILE A 123 -15.82 14.81 -4.97
N ASN A 124 -14.57 14.41 -4.75
CA ASN A 124 -13.98 13.27 -5.46
C ASN A 124 -14.16 11.99 -4.62
N ILE A 125 -15.14 11.16 -4.99
CA ILE A 125 -15.49 9.95 -4.23
C ILE A 125 -14.32 8.97 -4.06
N ILE A 126 -13.45 8.87 -5.06
CA ILE A 126 -12.27 7.98 -5.03
C ILE A 126 -11.30 8.46 -3.96
N LEU A 127 -10.98 9.76 -3.96
CA LEU A 127 -10.10 10.35 -2.95
C LEU A 127 -10.70 10.26 -1.54
N VAL A 128 -12.01 10.45 -1.38
CA VAL A 128 -12.69 10.30 -0.09
C VAL A 128 -12.55 8.87 0.46
N VAL A 129 -12.79 7.86 -0.36
CA VAL A 129 -12.64 6.45 0.07
C VAL A 129 -11.20 6.15 0.44
N PHE A 130 -10.23 6.58 -0.40
CA PHE A 130 -8.81 6.35 -0.13
C PHE A 130 -8.35 7.09 1.12
N ALA A 131 -8.83 8.32 1.34
CA ALA A 131 -8.57 9.09 2.55
C ALA A 131 -9.07 8.39 3.80
N ILE A 132 -10.32 7.93 3.81
CA ILE A 132 -10.92 7.21 4.94
C ILE A 132 -10.10 5.95 5.26
N VAL A 133 -9.77 5.15 4.25
CA VAL A 133 -8.95 3.95 4.43
C VAL A 133 -7.56 4.31 4.97
N GLY A 134 -6.88 5.29 4.37
CA GLY A 134 -5.54 5.71 4.76
C GLY A 134 -5.49 6.25 6.20
N ILE A 135 -6.45 7.08 6.58
CA ILE A 135 -6.60 7.64 7.93
C ILE A 135 -6.89 6.53 8.95
N ILE A 136 -7.85 5.64 8.68
CA ILE A 136 -8.18 4.55 9.60
C ILE A 136 -6.97 3.65 9.85
N PHE A 137 -6.25 3.27 8.80
CA PHE A 137 -5.07 2.40 8.93
C PHE A 137 -3.92 3.10 9.69
N SER A 138 -3.62 4.34 9.35
CA SER A 138 -2.54 5.11 10.00
C SER A 138 -2.87 5.48 11.46
N MET A 139 -4.12 5.80 11.79
CA MET A 139 -4.55 5.98 13.18
C MET A 139 -4.41 4.68 13.99
N ARG A 140 -4.83 3.55 13.42
CA ARG A 140 -4.68 2.22 14.05
C ARG A 140 -3.21 1.89 14.30
N ASP A 141 -2.33 2.23 13.38
CA ASP A 141 -0.88 2.08 13.57
C ASP A 141 -0.37 2.91 14.75
N LEU A 142 -0.67 4.21 14.79
CA LEU A 142 -0.23 5.10 15.87
C LEU A 142 -0.73 4.65 17.24
N ILE A 143 -1.97 4.13 17.31
CA ILE A 143 -2.52 3.53 18.54
C ILE A 143 -1.74 2.25 18.89
N LEU A 144 -1.48 1.38 17.91
CA LEU A 144 -0.79 0.12 18.13
C LEU A 144 0.68 0.31 18.55
N PHE A 145 1.35 1.35 18.05
CA PHE A 145 2.72 1.70 18.42
C PHE A 145 2.89 2.06 19.90
N LYS A 146 1.80 2.38 20.61
CA LYS A 146 1.81 2.60 22.06
C LYS A 146 1.85 1.29 22.86
N ASN A 147 1.58 0.14 22.23
CA ASN A 147 1.56 -1.16 22.89
C ASN A 147 2.51 -2.14 22.18
N ALA A 148 3.76 -2.18 22.67
CA ALA A 148 4.83 -2.99 22.09
C ALA A 148 4.52 -4.50 22.10
N GLU A 149 3.82 -5.01 23.12
CA GLU A 149 3.45 -6.42 23.20
C GLU A 149 2.45 -6.79 22.10
N ARG A 150 1.38 -6.02 21.95
CA ARG A 150 0.35 -6.24 20.92
C ARG A 150 0.93 -6.06 19.52
N LEU A 151 1.79 -5.07 19.33
CA LEU A 151 2.51 -4.83 18.08
C LEU A 151 3.36 -6.05 17.71
N ARG A 152 4.11 -6.59 18.68
CA ARG A 152 4.92 -7.80 18.50
C ARG A 152 4.09 -9.04 18.24
N LYS A 153 2.95 -9.26 18.91
CA LYS A 153 2.08 -10.41 18.60
C LYS A 153 1.42 -10.29 17.21
N GLY A 154 1.18 -9.07 16.73
CA GLY A 154 0.47 -8.78 15.48
C GLY A 154 1.34 -8.65 14.23
N TRP A 155 2.68 -8.66 14.34
CA TRP A 155 3.59 -8.26 13.26
C TRP A 155 3.31 -8.94 11.91
N LEU A 156 3.03 -10.24 11.92
CA LEU A 156 2.82 -11.00 10.68
C LEU A 156 1.48 -10.67 10.02
N LYS A 157 0.45 -10.36 10.81
CA LYS A 157 -0.85 -9.91 10.29
C LYS A 157 -0.73 -8.52 9.68
N LEU A 158 0.05 -7.63 10.31
CA LEU A 158 0.36 -6.30 9.77
C LEU A 158 1.12 -6.42 8.44
N HIS A 159 2.18 -7.24 8.40
CA HIS A 159 2.93 -7.49 7.17
C HIS A 159 2.02 -8.00 6.04
N LEU A 160 1.25 -9.07 6.30
CA LEU A 160 0.33 -9.65 5.32
C LEU A 160 -0.68 -8.62 4.81
N GLY A 161 -1.41 -7.96 5.72
CA GLY A 161 -2.49 -7.05 5.35
C GLY A 161 -1.99 -5.85 4.56
N LYS A 162 -0.84 -5.29 4.96
CA LYS A 162 -0.29 -4.09 4.33
C LYS A 162 0.44 -4.37 3.03
N MET A 163 1.17 -5.49 2.93
CA MET A 163 1.78 -5.88 1.66
C MET A 163 0.72 -6.20 0.60
N LEU A 164 -0.37 -6.90 0.99
CA LEU A 164 -1.51 -7.11 0.11
C LEU A 164 -2.22 -5.79 -0.22
N GLY A 165 -2.35 -4.86 0.73
CA GLY A 165 -2.85 -3.51 0.49
C GLY A 165 -2.04 -2.77 -0.58
N GLY A 166 -0.71 -2.83 -0.50
CA GLY A 166 0.16 -2.25 -1.53
C GLY A 166 -0.01 -2.92 -2.90
N TYR A 167 -0.20 -4.23 -2.92
CA TYR A 167 -0.46 -4.98 -4.16
C TYR A 167 -1.81 -4.63 -4.78
N ILE A 168 -2.84 -4.43 -3.96
CA ILE A 168 -4.16 -3.93 -4.37
C ILE A 168 -4.01 -2.54 -5.00
N SER A 169 -3.25 -1.63 -4.39
CA SER A 169 -3.02 -0.30 -4.96
C SER A 169 -2.35 -0.36 -6.33
N ALA A 170 -1.31 -1.20 -6.49
CA ALA A 170 -0.65 -1.42 -7.78
C ALA A 170 -1.61 -1.97 -8.84
N THR A 171 -2.41 -2.97 -8.45
CA THR A 171 -3.40 -3.60 -9.34
C THR A 171 -4.48 -2.61 -9.74
N THR A 172 -4.92 -1.77 -8.80
CA THR A 172 -5.92 -0.72 -9.06
C THR A 172 -5.39 0.30 -10.07
N ALA A 173 -4.15 0.78 -9.89
CA ALA A 173 -3.53 1.70 -10.84
C ALA A 173 -3.44 1.08 -12.25
N PHE A 174 -2.99 -0.18 -12.34
CA PHE A 174 -2.93 -0.89 -13.63
C PHE A 174 -4.30 -1.06 -14.28
N VAL A 175 -5.31 -1.50 -13.53
CA VAL A 175 -6.67 -1.70 -14.01
C VAL A 175 -7.28 -0.40 -14.53
N VAL A 176 -7.08 0.70 -13.82
CA VAL A 176 -7.63 2.01 -14.20
C VAL A 176 -6.90 2.59 -15.40
N VAL A 177 -5.57 2.54 -15.44
CA VAL A 177 -4.78 3.10 -16.56
C VAL A 177 -5.04 2.36 -17.88
N ASN A 178 -5.48 1.11 -17.83
CA ASN A 178 -5.79 0.32 -19.02
C ASN A 178 -7.30 0.22 -19.31
N ASP A 179 -8.15 0.99 -18.61
CA ASP A 179 -9.60 1.04 -18.83
C ASP A 179 -10.30 -0.33 -18.83
N PHE A 180 -9.87 -1.26 -17.96
CA PHE A 180 -10.45 -2.61 -17.89
C PHE A 180 -11.91 -2.63 -17.44
N PHE A 181 -12.38 -1.59 -16.75
CA PHE A 181 -13.75 -1.44 -16.31
C PHE A 181 -14.24 -0.02 -16.60
N PRO A 182 -15.54 0.16 -16.91
CA PRO A 182 -16.08 1.49 -17.15
C PRO A 182 -16.11 2.32 -15.87
N SER A 183 -16.03 3.64 -16.03
CA SER A 183 -16.26 4.63 -14.97
C SER A 183 -15.39 4.38 -13.72
N PHE A 184 -15.92 4.62 -12.52
CA PHE A 184 -15.17 4.53 -11.28
C PHE A 184 -15.03 3.10 -10.73
N TYR A 185 -15.64 2.09 -11.35
CA TYR A 185 -15.63 0.72 -10.82
C TYR A 185 -14.21 0.13 -10.72
N GLY A 186 -13.33 0.48 -11.66
CA GLY A 186 -11.92 0.06 -11.67
C GLY A 186 -11.16 0.45 -10.39
N TRP A 187 -11.59 1.52 -9.71
CA TRP A 187 -10.98 2.00 -8.46
C TRP A 187 -11.30 1.13 -7.24
N PHE A 188 -12.38 0.34 -7.29
CA PHE A 188 -12.89 -0.38 -6.13
C PHE A 188 -12.87 -1.90 -6.30
N ILE A 189 -13.00 -2.41 -7.52
CA ILE A 189 -13.03 -3.87 -7.80
C ILE A 189 -11.78 -4.58 -7.25
N PRO A 190 -10.54 -4.14 -7.54
CA PRO A 190 -9.35 -4.81 -7.00
C PRO A 190 -9.30 -4.77 -5.47
N GLY A 191 -9.79 -3.69 -4.86
CA GLY A 191 -9.89 -3.53 -3.41
C GLY A 191 -10.89 -4.51 -2.77
N ILE A 192 -12.04 -4.72 -3.40
CA ILE A 192 -13.05 -5.67 -2.94
C ILE A 192 -12.50 -7.10 -3.00
N ILE A 193 -11.97 -7.52 -4.16
CA ILE A 193 -11.39 -8.85 -4.35
C ILE A 193 -10.21 -9.06 -3.39
N GLY A 194 -9.30 -8.11 -3.32
CA GLY A 194 -8.15 -8.15 -2.44
C GLY A 194 -8.54 -8.17 -0.95
N GLY A 195 -9.62 -7.49 -0.57
CA GLY A 195 -10.18 -7.53 0.77
C GLY A 195 -10.61 -8.93 1.19
N PHE A 196 -11.27 -9.68 0.29
CA PHE A 196 -11.62 -11.09 0.54
C PHE A 196 -10.37 -11.97 0.69
N ILE A 197 -9.34 -11.75 -0.14
CA ILE A 197 -8.06 -12.47 -0.06
C ILE A 197 -7.38 -12.20 1.29
N ILE A 198 -7.30 -10.93 1.72
CA ILE A 198 -6.75 -10.54 3.03
C ILE A 198 -7.53 -11.24 4.16
N ALA A 199 -8.86 -11.19 4.13
CA ALA A 199 -9.70 -11.81 5.14
C ALA A 199 -9.49 -13.33 5.22
N TYR A 200 -9.41 -14.02 4.08
CA TYR A 200 -9.12 -15.45 4.01
C TYR A 200 -7.78 -15.79 4.69
N TRP A 201 -6.70 -15.08 4.33
CA TRP A 201 -5.37 -15.36 4.87
C TRP A 201 -5.27 -15.02 6.36
N LEU A 202 -5.89 -13.94 6.81
CA LEU A 202 -5.96 -13.60 8.24
C LEU A 202 -6.69 -14.67 9.05
N ARG A 203 -7.83 -15.19 8.56
CA ARG A 203 -8.55 -16.30 9.20
C ARG A 203 -7.72 -17.57 9.25
N LYS A 204 -7.03 -17.91 8.15
CA LYS A 204 -6.15 -19.08 8.06
C LYS A 204 -4.97 -19.02 9.05
N MET A 205 -4.43 -17.84 9.29
CA MET A 205 -3.36 -17.64 10.28
C MET A 205 -3.85 -17.86 11.71
N ASN A 206 -5.05 -17.38 12.07
CA ASN A 206 -5.60 -17.58 13.40
C ASN A 206 -5.78 -19.06 13.76
N LYS A 207 -6.26 -19.88 12.80
CA LYS A 207 -6.44 -21.33 13.02
C LYS A 207 -5.12 -22.05 13.34
N LYS A 208 -4.01 -21.66 12.71
CA LYS A 208 -2.68 -22.24 12.99
C LYS A 208 -2.12 -21.85 14.35
N THR A 209 -2.39 -20.64 14.82
CA THR A 209 -1.95 -20.20 16.15
C THR A 209 -2.65 -20.99 17.26
N VAL A 210 -3.96 -21.24 17.12
CA VAL A 210 -4.75 -22.02 18.09
C VAL A 210 -4.29 -23.49 18.11
N ALA A 211 -4.09 -24.14 16.96
CA ALA A 211 -3.58 -25.51 16.92
C ALA A 211 -2.23 -25.67 17.64
N ASN A 212 -1.30 -24.72 17.46
CA ASN A 212 0.01 -24.78 18.14
C ASN A 212 -0.03 -24.43 19.65
N THR A 213 -1.13 -23.90 20.17
CA THR A 213 -1.29 -23.62 21.61
C THR A 213 -2.04 -24.72 22.36
N VAL A 214 -2.71 -25.63 21.66
CA VAL A 214 -3.42 -26.79 22.26
C VAL A 214 -2.49 -28.01 22.39
N TYR A 215 -1.39 -28.05 21.64
CA TYR A 215 -0.40 -29.15 21.64
C TYR A 215 0.97 -28.77 22.24
N ASN A 216 1.08 -27.65 22.95
CA ASN A 216 2.24 -27.26 23.77
C ASN A 216 1.76 -26.97 25.20
#